data_AF-A0A955NN95-F1
#
_entry.id   AF-A0A955NN95-F1
#
_cell.length_a   1.000
_cell.length_b   1.000
_cell.length_c   1.000
_cell.angle_alpha   90.00
_cell.angle_beta   90.00
_cell.angle_gamma   90.00
#
_symmetry.space_group_name_H-M   'P 1'
#
loop_
_entity.id
_entity.type
_entity.pdbx_description
1 polymer ?
#
loop_
_entity_poly.entity_id
_entity_poly.type
_entity_poly.pdbx_seq_one_letter_code
_entity_poly.pdbx_strand_id
1 'polypeptide(L)'
;DRNMARQRMIDSAHLLNNIGVDLIVDLIGNNPMEDEQTMRETFEMLLEFPEDFVMHEVNPLAMYRNFPITRVAESRGLLGPMLEGRNAWLAEDKPEYHFWTAMWTLTQFNALPRDTLRSMADDPYLREHPEVVEGIMQGFLKSSFMNGTYVKKDRKIQEMEEEQSRLNGSRLIRLARRLRDAKNTFVRSRSNANGRVRTQQPETVGS
;
A
#
# COMPACT_ATOMS: atom_id res chain seq x y z
N ASP A 1 -10.11 26.91 -16.57
CA ASP A 1 -8.79 27.03 -15.94
C ASP A 1 -8.49 25.73 -15.19
N ARG A 2 -7.45 25.01 -15.59
CA ARG A 2 -7.03 23.71 -15.04
C ARG A 2 -6.53 23.84 -13.60
N ASN A 3 -5.84 24.93 -13.28
CA ASN A 3 -5.29 25.17 -11.94
C ASN A 3 -6.41 25.40 -10.92
N MET A 4 -7.44 26.17 -11.29
CA MET A 4 -8.63 26.33 -10.44
C MET A 4 -9.41 25.03 -10.22
N ALA A 5 -9.42 24.13 -11.20
CA ALA A 5 -10.06 22.82 -11.03
C ALA A 5 -9.26 21.93 -10.07
N ARG A 6 -7.94 21.88 -10.24
CA ARG A 6 -7.01 21.19 -9.34
C ARG A 6 -7.16 21.66 -7.89
N GLN A 7 -7.07 22.97 -7.65
CA GLN A 7 -7.16 23.52 -6.30
C GLN A 7 -8.51 23.19 -5.65
N ARG A 8 -9.61 23.29 -6.40
CA ARG A 8 -10.94 22.93 -5.88
C ARG A 8 -11.04 21.46 -5.47
N MET A 9 -10.39 20.54 -6.20
CA MET A 9 -10.36 19.12 -5.82
C MET A 9 -9.60 18.93 -4.51
N ILE A 10 -8.43 19.55 -4.35
CA ILE A 10 -7.64 19.50 -3.12
C ILE A 10 -8.42 20.10 -1.95
N ASP A 11 -8.99 21.29 -2.11
CA ASP A 11 -9.77 21.97 -1.07
C ASP A 11 -10.97 21.11 -0.64
N SER A 12 -11.61 20.44 -1.60
CA SER A 12 -12.74 19.53 -1.34
C SER A 12 -12.29 18.27 -0.61
N ALA A 13 -11.14 17.69 -0.97
CA ALA A 13 -10.56 16.55 -0.27
C ALA A 13 -10.26 16.88 1.21
N HIS A 14 -9.65 18.04 1.47
CA HIS A 14 -9.40 18.52 2.83
C HIS A 14 -10.69 18.80 3.59
N LEU A 15 -11.70 19.40 2.95
CA LEU A 15 -13.00 19.64 3.59
C LEU A 15 -13.67 18.35 4.03
N LEU A 16 -13.73 17.33 3.15
CA LEU A 16 -14.34 16.04 3.46
C LEU A 16 -13.64 15.35 4.64
N ASN A 17 -12.30 15.36 4.63
CA ASN A 17 -11.50 14.84 5.73
C ASN A 17 -11.78 15.59 7.04
N ASN A 18 -11.86 16.93 7.02
CA ASN A 18 -12.10 17.74 8.21
C ASN A 18 -13.49 17.51 8.85
N ILE A 19 -14.49 17.08 8.07
CA ILE A 19 -15.82 16.73 8.58
C ILE A 19 -15.97 15.23 8.88
N GLY A 20 -14.89 14.45 8.78
CA GLY A 20 -14.88 13.02 9.08
C GLY A 20 -15.60 12.16 8.03
N VAL A 21 -15.64 12.59 6.77
CA VAL A 21 -16.17 11.80 5.65
C VAL A 21 -15.00 11.13 4.93
N ASP A 22 -15.04 9.80 4.86
CA ASP A 22 -14.05 9.01 4.15
C ASP A 22 -14.01 9.42 2.66
N LEU A 23 -12.83 9.82 2.19
CA LEU A 23 -12.61 10.13 0.78
C LEU A 23 -12.21 8.87 0.02
N ILE A 24 -13.04 8.48 -0.94
CA ILE A 24 -12.76 7.40 -1.87
C ILE A 24 -12.50 8.00 -3.25
N VAL A 25 -11.31 7.76 -3.80
CA VAL A 25 -10.85 8.26 -5.08
C VAL A 25 -10.95 7.13 -6.12
N ASP A 26 -11.77 7.35 -7.14
CA ASP A 26 -11.80 6.52 -8.35
C ASP A 26 -11.02 7.24 -9.45
N LEU A 27 -9.85 6.68 -9.80
CA LEU A 27 -8.95 7.25 -10.78
C LEU A 27 -9.03 6.45 -12.07
N ILE A 28 -9.26 7.15 -13.18
CA ILE A 28 -9.17 6.57 -14.52
C ILE A 28 -7.78 6.89 -15.07
N GLY A 29 -6.98 5.85 -15.26
CA GLY A 29 -5.62 5.94 -15.80
C GLY A 29 -5.53 5.47 -17.25
N ASN A 30 -4.29 5.38 -17.73
CA ASN A 30 -3.92 4.80 -19.03
C ASN A 30 -4.68 5.46 -20.20
N ASN A 31 -4.91 6.78 -20.12
CA ASN A 31 -5.49 7.49 -21.25
C ASN A 31 -4.40 7.65 -22.32
N PRO A 32 -4.62 7.21 -23.57
CA PRO A 32 -3.56 7.18 -24.58
C PRO A 32 -3.12 8.58 -25.05
N MET A 33 -3.80 9.63 -24.61
CA MET A 33 -3.40 11.03 -24.84
C MET A 33 -2.66 11.64 -23.65
N GLU A 34 -2.50 10.92 -22.53
CA GLU A 34 -1.67 11.37 -21.42
C GLU A 34 -0.19 11.26 -21.78
N ASP A 35 0.55 12.28 -21.37
CA ASP A 35 2.00 12.27 -21.36
C ASP A 35 2.52 12.15 -19.93
N GLU A 36 3.83 11.96 -19.80
CA GLU A 36 4.49 11.86 -18.50
C GLU A 36 4.22 13.08 -17.61
N GLN A 37 4.23 14.28 -18.20
CA GLN A 37 3.98 15.50 -17.45
C GLN A 37 2.60 15.46 -16.79
N THR A 38 1.57 15.06 -17.54
CA THR A 38 0.21 14.95 -17.02
C THR A 38 0.11 13.88 -15.93
N MET A 39 0.79 12.74 -16.11
CA MET A 39 0.81 11.69 -15.08
C MET A 39 1.50 12.14 -13.79
N ARG A 40 2.58 12.90 -13.90
CA ARG A 40 3.28 13.53 -12.77
C ARG A 40 2.43 14.60 -12.09
N GLU A 41 1.69 15.41 -12.84
CA GLU A 41 0.78 16.41 -12.27
C GLU A 41 -0.33 15.76 -11.43
N THR A 42 -0.87 14.62 -11.88
CA THR A 42 -1.80 13.80 -11.09
C THR A 42 -1.14 13.29 -9.82
N PHE A 43 0.09 12.77 -9.91
CA PHE A 43 0.86 12.31 -8.76
C PHE A 43 1.08 13.41 -7.71
N GLU A 44 1.53 14.60 -8.10
CA GLU A 44 1.73 15.71 -7.17
C GLU A 44 0.43 16.22 -6.57
N MET A 45 -0.68 16.20 -7.31
CA MET A 45 -2.00 16.52 -6.77
C MET A 45 -2.42 15.52 -5.68
N LEU A 46 -2.22 14.22 -5.91
CA LEU A 46 -2.53 13.19 -4.91
C LEU A 46 -1.65 13.33 -3.66
N LEU A 47 -0.38 13.72 -3.82
CA LEU A 47 0.49 14.06 -2.68
C LEU A 47 0.02 15.31 -1.91
N GLU A 48 -0.94 16.09 -2.40
CA GLU A 48 -1.52 17.23 -1.67
C GLU A 48 -2.84 16.88 -0.97
N PHE A 49 -3.39 15.69 -1.21
CA PHE A 49 -4.58 15.20 -0.51
C PHE A 49 -4.30 15.01 0.99
N PRO A 50 -5.35 14.98 1.84
CA PRO A 50 -5.20 14.54 3.22
C PRO A 50 -4.63 13.12 3.29
N GLU A 51 -4.05 12.76 4.42
CA GLU A 51 -3.38 11.46 4.63
C GLU A 51 -4.35 10.26 4.59
N ASP A 52 -5.62 10.43 4.96
CA ASP A 52 -6.58 9.33 5.09
C ASP A 52 -7.59 9.29 3.93
N PHE A 53 -7.11 8.98 2.73
CA PHE A 53 -7.99 8.65 1.59
C PHE A 53 -7.75 7.23 1.09
N VAL A 54 -8.75 6.68 0.42
CA VAL A 54 -8.69 5.36 -0.20
C VAL A 54 -8.74 5.53 -1.70
N MET A 55 -7.82 4.88 -2.41
CA MET A 55 -7.86 4.80 -3.86
C MET A 55 -8.44 3.45 -4.28
N HIS A 56 -9.47 3.47 -5.14
CA HIS A 56 -9.88 2.27 -5.84
C HIS A 56 -8.80 1.81 -6.83
N GLU A 57 -8.90 0.57 -7.31
CA GLU A 57 -8.05 0.11 -8.40
C GLU A 57 -8.14 1.11 -9.56
N VAL A 58 -6.98 1.60 -10.03
CA VAL A 58 -6.91 2.56 -11.12
C VAL A 58 -7.38 1.85 -12.39
N ASN A 59 -8.52 2.28 -12.91
CA ASN A 59 -9.13 1.63 -14.07
C ASN A 59 -8.57 2.25 -15.35
N PRO A 60 -8.16 1.44 -16.35
CA PRO A 60 -7.76 1.99 -17.64
C PRO A 60 -8.96 2.63 -18.35
N LEU A 61 -8.72 3.75 -19.04
CA LEU A 61 -9.75 4.40 -19.84
C LEU A 61 -10.23 3.48 -20.97
N ALA A 62 -11.49 3.08 -20.89
CA ALA A 62 -12.18 2.42 -21.99
C ALA A 62 -12.73 3.46 -22.99
N MET A 63 -12.30 3.37 -24.24
CA MET A 63 -12.78 4.22 -25.33
C MET A 63 -13.92 3.53 -26.06
N TYR A 64 -15.11 4.12 -26.06
CA TYR A 64 -16.29 3.55 -26.70
C TYR A 64 -16.56 4.19 -28.06
N ARG A 65 -17.18 3.44 -28.97
CA ARG A 65 -17.52 3.94 -30.32
C ARG A 65 -18.40 5.19 -30.24
N ASN A 66 -18.20 6.12 -31.18
CA ASN A 66 -18.95 7.37 -31.34
C ASN A 66 -18.73 8.44 -30.27
N PHE A 67 -17.92 8.20 -29.24
CA PHE A 67 -17.56 9.26 -28.31
C PHE A 67 -16.53 10.22 -28.93
N PRO A 68 -16.60 11.53 -28.63
CA PRO A 68 -15.65 12.52 -29.17
C PRO A 68 -14.18 12.15 -28.87
N ILE A 69 -13.89 11.71 -27.66
CA ILE A 69 -12.54 11.31 -27.23
C ILE A 69 -11.99 10.15 -28.07
N THR A 70 -12.83 9.16 -28.38
CA THR A 70 -12.47 8.01 -29.21
C THR A 70 -12.14 8.43 -30.64
N ARG A 71 -12.91 9.37 -31.22
CA ARG A 71 -12.62 9.90 -32.57
C ARG A 71 -11.28 10.64 -32.62
N VAL A 72 -10.96 11.39 -31.57
CA VAL A 72 -9.66 12.06 -31.45
C VAL A 72 -8.53 11.04 -31.37
N ALA A 73 -8.66 10.02 -30.51
CA ALA A 73 -7.66 8.96 -30.39
C ALA A 73 -7.50 8.18 -31.71
N GLU A 74 -8.60 7.85 -32.39
CA GLU A 74 -8.60 7.20 -33.71
C GLU A 74 -7.85 8.04 -34.76
N SER A 75 -8.17 9.34 -34.86
CA SER A 75 -7.52 10.24 -35.81
C SER A 75 -6.01 10.40 -35.60
N ARG A 76 -5.53 10.10 -34.40
CA ARG A 76 -4.12 10.15 -34.00
C ARG A 76 -3.42 8.78 -34.01
N GLY A 77 -4.14 7.71 -34.35
CA GLY A 77 -3.60 6.34 -34.31
C GLY A 77 -3.29 5.84 -32.90
N LEU A 78 -4.03 6.33 -31.89
CA LEU A 78 -3.81 6.05 -30.47
C LEU A 78 -4.76 4.97 -29.90
N LEU A 79 -5.61 4.37 -30.73
CA LEU A 79 -6.47 3.26 -30.30
C LEU A 79 -5.64 1.98 -30.21
N GLY A 80 -5.66 1.35 -29.04
CA GLY A 80 -5.13 0.00 -28.86
C GLY A 80 -6.08 -1.07 -29.40
N PRO A 81 -5.92 -2.34 -28.97
CA PRO A 81 -6.78 -3.42 -29.43
C PRO A 81 -8.23 -3.23 -28.97
N MET A 82 -9.18 -3.60 -29.84
CA MET A 82 -10.58 -3.69 -29.46
C MET A 82 -10.76 -4.91 -28.55
N LEU A 83 -11.48 -4.74 -27.45
CA LEU A 83 -11.76 -5.82 -26.52
C LEU A 83 -12.73 -6.83 -27.14
N GLU A 84 -12.36 -8.12 -27.11
CA GLU A 84 -13.20 -9.19 -27.63
C GLU A 84 -14.55 -9.22 -26.91
N GLY A 85 -15.64 -9.28 -27.69
CA GLY A 85 -17.01 -9.27 -27.16
C GLY A 85 -17.47 -7.94 -26.57
N ARG A 86 -16.71 -6.85 -26.70
CA ARG A 86 -17.07 -5.52 -26.19
C ARG A 86 -16.98 -4.46 -27.29
N ASN A 87 -17.74 -3.37 -27.11
CA ASN A 87 -17.68 -2.20 -28.00
C ASN A 87 -16.73 -1.12 -27.44
N ALA A 88 -15.54 -1.54 -27.02
CA ALA A 88 -14.55 -0.66 -26.39
C ALA A 88 -13.12 -1.02 -26.82
N TRP A 89 -12.30 0.02 -26.95
CA TRP A 89 -10.84 -0.08 -27.08
C TRP A 89 -10.20 0.29 -25.74
N LEU A 90 -9.08 -0.35 -25.42
CA LEU A 90 -8.17 0.13 -24.37
C LEU A 90 -6.97 0.84 -25.00
N ALA A 91 -6.26 1.62 -24.20
CA ALA A 91 -4.93 2.05 -24.58
C ALA A 91 -4.01 0.82 -24.73
N GLU A 92 -2.98 0.97 -25.56
CA GLU A 92 -1.86 0.02 -25.55
C GLU A 92 -1.22 -0.01 -24.17
N ASP A 93 -0.88 -1.20 -23.70
CA ASP A 93 -0.22 -1.39 -22.42
C ASP A 93 1.23 -0.90 -22.48
N LYS A 94 1.67 -0.14 -21.47
CA LYS A 94 2.98 0.52 -21.47
C LYS A 94 3.65 0.45 -20.10
N PRO A 95 4.97 0.20 -20.02
CA PRO A 95 5.71 0.22 -18.75
C PRO A 95 5.50 1.49 -17.92
N GLU A 96 5.37 2.64 -18.58
CA GLU A 96 5.15 3.93 -17.90
C GLU A 96 3.80 3.97 -17.17
N TYR A 97 2.77 3.32 -17.70
CA TYR A 97 1.45 3.25 -17.06
C TYR A 97 1.48 2.40 -15.79
N HIS A 98 2.20 1.28 -15.82
CA HIS A 98 2.44 0.43 -14.65
C HIS A 98 3.16 1.21 -13.54
N PHE A 99 4.25 1.92 -13.91
CA PHE A 99 4.99 2.77 -12.98
C PHE A 99 4.07 3.82 -12.31
N TRP A 100 3.39 4.64 -13.11
CA TRP A 100 2.59 5.75 -12.57
C TRP A 100 1.37 5.27 -11.81
N THR A 101 0.72 4.19 -12.25
CA THR A 101 -0.38 3.56 -11.50
C THR A 101 0.08 3.10 -10.11
N ALA A 102 1.25 2.47 -10.03
CA ALA A 102 1.82 2.06 -8.76
C ALA A 102 2.17 3.28 -7.88
N MET A 103 2.80 4.31 -8.46
CA MET A 103 3.13 5.54 -7.75
C MET A 103 1.90 6.28 -7.22
N TRP A 104 0.84 6.43 -8.02
CA TRP A 104 -0.44 7.01 -7.58
C TRP A 104 -1.05 6.19 -6.45
N THR A 105 -1.09 4.87 -6.58
CA THR A 105 -1.64 3.99 -5.55
C THR A 105 -0.86 4.10 -4.24
N LEU A 106 0.46 4.26 -4.30
CA LEU A 106 1.30 4.41 -3.10
C LEU A 106 1.02 5.69 -2.31
N THR A 107 0.46 6.73 -2.94
CA THR A 107 0.14 8.01 -2.25
C THR A 107 -0.91 7.87 -1.16
N GLN A 108 -1.72 6.81 -1.17
CA GLN A 108 -2.75 6.58 -0.15
C GLN A 108 -2.19 6.00 1.18
N PHE A 109 -0.91 5.60 1.22
CA PHE A 109 -0.33 4.98 2.41
C PHE A 109 0.53 5.96 3.22
N ASN A 110 0.06 6.34 4.41
CA ASN A 110 0.77 7.24 5.33
C ASN A 110 2.09 6.68 5.90
N ALA A 111 2.36 5.40 5.68
CA ALA A 111 3.61 4.76 6.05
C ALA A 111 4.80 5.24 5.20
N LEU A 112 4.55 5.86 4.03
CA LEU A 112 5.59 6.40 3.16
C LEU A 112 5.62 7.93 3.22
N PRO A 113 6.74 8.54 3.64
CA PRO A 113 6.89 9.99 3.59
C PRO A 113 6.73 10.51 2.15
N ARG A 114 6.04 11.65 1.99
CA ARG A 114 5.78 12.25 0.67
C ARG A 114 7.08 12.54 -0.10
N ASP A 115 8.14 12.94 0.59
CA ASP A 115 9.45 13.19 -0.03
C ASP A 115 10.14 11.90 -0.51
N THR A 116 9.90 10.77 0.17
CA THR A 116 10.33 9.45 -0.32
C THR A 116 9.61 9.10 -1.61
N LEU A 117 8.29 9.33 -1.68
CA LEU A 117 7.50 9.09 -2.89
C LEU A 117 7.99 9.97 -4.06
N ARG A 118 8.28 11.25 -3.82
CA ARG A 118 8.87 12.14 -4.84
C ARG A 118 10.23 11.63 -5.31
N SER A 119 11.09 11.23 -4.38
CA SER A 119 12.40 10.66 -4.71
C SER A 119 12.27 9.40 -5.56
N MET A 120 11.30 8.53 -5.26
CA MET A 120 10.99 7.35 -6.07
C MET A 120 10.47 7.71 -7.47
N ALA A 121 9.62 8.74 -7.59
CA ALA A 121 9.11 9.22 -8.88
C ALA A 121 10.22 9.76 -9.81
N ASP A 122 11.30 10.25 -9.21
CA ASP A 122 12.46 10.81 -9.92
C ASP A 122 13.59 9.81 -10.15
N ASP A 123 13.51 8.60 -9.57
CA ASP A 123 14.53 7.57 -9.70
C ASP A 123 14.47 6.90 -11.10
N PRO A 124 15.52 7.04 -11.95
CA PRO A 124 15.53 6.45 -13.29
C PRO A 124 15.43 4.92 -13.28
N TYR A 125 16.05 4.26 -12.29
CA TYR A 125 16.03 2.80 -12.20
C TYR A 125 14.61 2.29 -11.94
N LEU A 126 13.87 2.92 -11.02
CA LEU A 126 12.49 2.52 -10.73
C LEU A 126 11.55 2.74 -11.92
N ARG A 127 11.86 3.72 -12.77
CA ARG A 127 11.09 3.99 -14.00
C ARG A 127 11.36 2.98 -15.10
N GLU A 128 12.60 2.53 -15.23
CA GLU A 128 12.99 1.44 -16.15
C GLU A 128 12.48 0.07 -15.67
N HIS A 129 12.25 -0.07 -14.35
CA HIS A 129 11.84 -1.31 -13.68
C HIS A 129 10.54 -1.13 -12.87
N PRO A 130 9.39 -0.87 -13.52
CA PRO A 130 8.11 -0.61 -12.84
C PRO A 130 7.69 -1.75 -11.90
N GLU A 131 8.06 -3.00 -12.19
CA GLU A 131 7.74 -4.18 -11.39
C GLU A 131 8.23 -4.09 -9.94
N VAL A 132 9.28 -3.30 -9.69
CA VAL A 132 9.80 -3.05 -8.34
C VAL A 132 8.82 -2.21 -7.54
N VAL A 133 8.33 -1.11 -8.13
CA VAL A 133 7.36 -0.21 -7.49
C VAL A 133 6.02 -0.92 -7.30
N GLU A 134 5.59 -1.70 -8.28
CA GLU A 134 4.41 -2.55 -8.16
C GLU A 134 4.55 -3.56 -7.02
N GLY A 135 5.72 -4.19 -6.87
CA GLY A 135 6.00 -5.10 -5.75
C GLY A 135 5.85 -4.42 -4.39
N ILE A 136 6.34 -3.18 -4.26
CA ILE A 136 6.17 -2.36 -3.05
C ILE A 136 4.69 -2.06 -2.81
N MET A 137 3.99 -1.56 -3.83
CA MET A 137 2.55 -1.27 -3.79
C MET A 137 1.73 -2.50 -3.38
N GLN A 138 1.97 -3.65 -3.97
CA GLN A 138 1.30 -4.91 -3.63
C GLN A 138 1.60 -5.36 -2.21
N GLY A 139 2.81 -5.10 -1.70
CA GLY A 139 3.16 -5.29 -0.29
C GLY A 139 2.25 -4.47 0.62
N PHE A 140 2.12 -3.17 0.35
CA PHE A 140 1.26 -2.27 1.12
C PHE A 140 -0.22 -2.64 1.04
N LEU A 141 -0.73 -2.97 -0.15
CA LEU A 141 -2.12 -3.41 -0.32
C LEU A 141 -2.45 -4.68 0.49
N LYS A 142 -1.48 -5.60 0.64
CA LYS A 142 -1.67 -6.84 1.41
C LYS A 142 -1.51 -6.64 2.91
N SER A 143 -0.71 -5.68 3.35
CA SER A 143 -0.44 -5.41 4.76
C SER A 143 -1.36 -4.37 5.39
N SER A 144 -1.99 -3.52 4.59
CA SER A 144 -2.80 -2.41 5.07
C SER A 144 -4.28 -2.78 5.05
N PHE A 145 -4.95 -2.53 6.17
CA PHE A 145 -6.41 -2.57 6.21
C PHE A 145 -6.94 -1.16 5.94
N MET A 146 -7.65 -0.97 4.82
CA MET A 146 -8.28 0.30 4.48
C MET A 146 -9.79 0.13 4.47
N ASN A 147 -10.48 0.92 5.31
CA ASN A 147 -11.93 0.88 5.41
C ASN A 147 -12.55 1.30 4.08
N GLY A 148 -13.47 0.52 3.51
CA GLY A 148 -14.05 0.79 2.19
C GLY A 148 -13.38 0.07 1.00
N THR A 149 -12.29 -0.68 1.22
CA THR A 149 -11.71 -1.57 0.20
C THR A 149 -12.32 -2.97 0.20
N TYR A 150 -11.95 -3.80 -0.80
CA TYR A 150 -12.43 -5.19 -0.97
C TYR A 150 -12.15 -6.12 0.23
N VAL A 151 -11.23 -5.77 1.12
CA VAL A 151 -10.88 -6.62 2.26
C VAL A 151 -11.83 -6.34 3.42
N LYS A 152 -12.82 -7.21 3.63
CA LYS A 152 -13.65 -7.17 4.83
C LYS A 152 -12.80 -7.52 6.05
N LYS A 153 -12.70 -6.58 7.01
CA LYS A 153 -11.90 -6.71 8.24
C LYS A 153 -12.07 -8.07 8.92
N ASP A 154 -13.32 -8.48 9.06
CA ASP A 154 -13.71 -9.69 9.77
C ASP A 154 -13.19 -10.95 9.07
N ARG A 155 -13.22 -10.96 7.72
CA ARG A 155 -12.65 -12.06 6.94
C ARG A 155 -11.15 -12.14 7.14
N LYS A 156 -10.45 -11.00 7.16
CA LYS A 156 -8.99 -10.99 7.36
C LYS A 156 -8.60 -11.41 8.77
N ILE A 157 -9.36 -10.97 9.77
CA ILE A 157 -9.20 -11.42 11.16
C ILE A 157 -9.39 -12.94 11.24
N GLN A 158 -10.46 -13.46 10.64
CA GLN A 158 -10.74 -14.89 10.62
C GLN A 158 -9.61 -15.69 9.92
N GLU A 159 -9.13 -15.24 8.76
CA GLU A 159 -7.99 -15.87 8.05
C GLU A 159 -6.72 -15.90 8.92
N MET A 160 -6.42 -14.79 9.64
CA MET A 160 -5.29 -14.73 10.55
C MET A 160 -5.47 -15.65 11.76
N GLU A 161 -6.68 -15.74 12.32
CA GLU A 161 -7.01 -16.65 13.43
C GLU A 161 -6.92 -18.13 13.01
N GLU A 162 -7.38 -18.47 11.79
CA GLU A 162 -7.27 -19.81 11.20
C GLU A 162 -5.80 -20.19 10.96
N GLU A 163 -5.01 -19.28 10.40
CA GLU A 163 -3.58 -19.49 10.21
C GLU A 163 -2.85 -19.65 11.55
N GLN A 164 -3.17 -18.80 12.53
CA GLN A 164 -2.61 -18.90 13.88
C GLN A 164 -2.99 -20.24 14.54
N SER A 165 -4.23 -20.70 14.35
CA SER A 165 -4.70 -21.99 14.85
C SER A 165 -3.99 -23.17 14.19
N ARG A 166 -3.82 -23.13 12.86
CA ARG A 166 -3.04 -24.11 12.08
C ARG A 166 -1.59 -24.18 12.56
N LEU A 167 -0.96 -23.02 12.76
CA LEU A 167 0.41 -22.91 13.24
C LEU A 167 0.54 -23.41 14.69
N ASN A 168 -0.37 -23.03 15.58
CA ASN A 168 -0.39 -23.51 16.97
C ASN A 168 -0.63 -25.03 17.07
N GLY A 169 -1.38 -25.62 16.14
CA GLY A 169 -1.57 -27.07 16.02
C GLY A 169 -0.34 -27.82 15.49
N SER A 170 0.58 -27.13 14.80
CA SER A 170 1.78 -27.72 14.23
C SER A 170 2.70 -28.31 15.30
N ARG A 171 3.17 -29.54 15.08
CA ARG A 171 4.12 -30.23 15.98
C ARG A 171 5.43 -29.46 16.10
N LEU A 172 5.86 -28.78 15.03
CA LEU A 172 7.08 -27.97 15.00
C LEU A 172 7.01 -26.77 15.92
N ILE A 173 5.89 -26.05 15.93
CA ILE A 173 5.70 -24.88 16.80
C ILE A 173 5.55 -25.29 18.27
N ARG A 174 4.88 -26.42 18.54
CA ARG A 174 4.83 -27.01 19.88
C ARG A 174 6.22 -27.42 20.38
N LEU A 175 7.05 -28.01 19.51
CA LEU A 175 8.44 -28.35 19.83
C LEU A 175 9.27 -27.09 20.10
N ALA A 176 9.15 -26.07 19.25
CA ALA A 176 9.85 -24.79 19.42
C ALA A 176 9.47 -24.08 20.73
N ARG A 177 8.18 -24.06 21.11
CA ARG A 177 7.74 -23.55 22.43
C ARG A 177 8.34 -24.36 23.58
N ARG A 178 8.27 -25.69 23.53
CA ARG A 178 8.86 -26.56 24.57
C ARG A 178 10.37 -26.32 24.74
N LEU A 179 11.10 -26.16 23.64
CA LEU A 179 12.53 -25.84 23.67
C LEU A 179 12.81 -24.46 24.28
N ARG A 180 11.99 -23.45 23.94
CA ARG A 180 12.08 -22.11 24.54
C ARG A 180 11.78 -22.13 26.04
N ASP A 181 10.74 -22.84 26.45
CA ASP A 181 10.34 -22.97 27.86
C ASP A 181 11.39 -23.75 28.67
N ALA A 182 11.96 -24.81 28.10
CA ALA A 182 13.08 -25.54 28.69
C ALA A 182 14.31 -24.64 28.86
N LYS A 183 14.65 -23.83 27.85
CA LYS A 183 15.73 -22.84 27.93
C LYS A 183 15.47 -21.81 29.03
N ASN A 184 14.26 -21.25 29.10
CA ASN A 184 13.91 -20.26 30.12
C ASN A 184 13.94 -20.84 31.54
N THR A 185 13.50 -22.08 31.71
CA THR A 185 13.58 -22.81 32.98
C THR A 185 15.04 -23.06 33.38
N PHE A 186 15.90 -23.41 32.43
CA PHE A 186 17.33 -23.61 32.66
C PHE A 186 18.07 -22.31 33.01
N VAL A 187 17.69 -21.19 32.38
CA VAL A 187 18.25 -19.87 32.71
C VAL A 187 17.83 -19.45 34.13
N ARG A 188 16.56 -19.65 34.50
CA ARG A 188 16.05 -19.35 35.85
C ARG A 188 16.65 -20.22 36.95
N SER A 189 16.93 -21.50 36.67
CA SER A 189 17.58 -22.39 37.65
C SER A 189 19.03 -22.00 37.89
N ARG A 190 19.76 -21.56 36.85
CA ARG A 190 21.13 -21.02 36.99
C ARG A 190 21.18 -19.68 37.74
N SER A 191 20.24 -18.77 37.50
CA SER A 191 20.19 -17.50 38.24
C SER A 191 19.87 -17.72 39.73
N ASN A 192 19.00 -18.68 40.07
CA ASN A 192 18.71 -19.02 41.47
C ASN A 192 19.85 -19.78 42.17
N ALA A 193 20.64 -20.57 41.44
CA ALA A 193 21.82 -21.23 41.98
C ALA A 193 22.92 -20.23 42.36
N ASN A 194 23.11 -19.17 41.57
CA ASN A 194 24.08 -18.11 41.87
C ASN A 194 23.59 -17.13 42.97
N GLY A 195 22.29 -17.05 43.24
CA GLY A 195 21.73 -16.21 44.30
C GLY A 195 21.85 -16.77 45.73
N ARG A 196 22.12 -18.08 45.88
CA ARG A 196 22.21 -18.74 47.21
C ARG A 196 23.59 -18.77 47.84
N VAL A 197 24.63 -18.25 47.17
CA VAL A 197 26.02 -18.27 47.69
C VAL A 197 26.36 -16.99 48.50
N ARG A 198 25.42 -16.06 48.67
CA ARG A 198 25.74 -14.72 49.21
C ARG A 198 24.88 -14.30 50.41
N THR A 199 24.73 -15.16 51.42
CA THR A 199 24.16 -14.74 52.73
C THR A 199 24.61 -15.63 53.88
N GLN A 200 25.91 -15.62 54.17
CA GLN A 200 26.42 -15.86 55.53
C GLN A 200 27.58 -14.88 55.78
N GLN A 201 27.24 -13.63 56.10
CA GLN A 201 28.17 -12.77 56.84
C GLN A 201 27.84 -12.96 58.33
N PRO A 202 28.79 -13.37 59.17
CA PRO A 202 28.58 -13.46 60.61
C PRO A 202 28.50 -12.04 61.20
N GLU A 203 27.44 -11.79 61.95
CA GLU A 203 27.30 -10.61 62.80
C GLU A 203 28.46 -10.56 63.80
N THR A 204 29.26 -9.50 63.70
CA THR A 204 30.26 -9.18 64.71
C THR A 204 29.58 -8.30 65.76
N VAL A 205 29.47 -8.87 66.96
CA VAL A 205 29.10 -8.19 68.20
C VAL A 205 30.31 -7.41 68.70
N GLY A 206 30.17 -6.09 68.86
CA GLY A 206 31.06 -5.21 69.63
C GLY A 206 30.18 -4.09 70.19
N SER A 207 29.87 -4.09 71.49
CA SER A 207 30.61 -3.43 72.59
C SER A 207 30.51 -1.92 72.54
#